data_AF-A0A6P7MY53-F1
#
_entry.id   AF-A0A6P7MY53-F1
#
_cell.length_a   1.000
_cell.length_b   1.000
_cell.length_c   1.000
_cell.angle_alpha   90.00
_cell.angle_beta   90.00
_cell.angle_gamma   90.00
#
_symmetry.space_group_name_H-M   'P 1'
#
loop_
_entity.id
_entity.type
_entity.pdbx_description
1 polymer ?
#
loop_
_entity_poly.entity_id
_entity_poly.type
_entity_poly.pdbx_seq_one_letter_code
_entity_poly.pdbx_strand_id
1 'polypeptide(L)'
;MDSLIAAGVSVTTTSFPSIHSAHQSGDSVFKTASAETARSAGVVRVVWDRGKVISSPTCRMSDGKPCKVCNFTRQQSIGLVALSLDELKTKGRECLGFSPSAPVTVVLEDDGTIVEDQAYYLCLPSNTKFMLLQQKEAWSPVRRMDGGTAWMARDSVMLETDSVDASSGAAAAASWRDLAQRVKQDVANVILMSEGDLQTLVDVPCLELASALGFQEKQTKELQEQLQGFLDRKEEERQSKQLLQLYIKVMEEGNAQQQEQSEPSQGVARDVDVLDGVEVDSASGFTSRTLMVLKGKTSPETRLSTEDLQLIVTRGGAMEQVLGWDKGRTSLLLRACDAELTRRLQQVQAAQSIRNSTEPDSSL
;
A
#
# COMPACT_ATOMS: atom_id res chain seq x y z
N MET A 1 44.51 -67.21 -13.38
CA MET A 1 44.69 -65.87 -13.95
C MET A 1 44.02 -64.91 -12.97
N ASP A 2 44.60 -64.81 -11.76
CA ASP A 2 45.65 -63.85 -11.38
C ASP A 2 45.01 -62.51 -10.99
N SER A 3 45.30 -61.85 -9.87
CA SER A 3 46.20 -62.11 -8.75
C SER A 3 46.01 -60.93 -7.76
N LEU A 4 46.12 -61.17 -6.43
CA LEU A 4 46.88 -60.39 -5.42
C LEU A 4 46.48 -58.89 -5.18
N ILE A 5 46.57 -58.22 -4.01
CA ILE A 5 47.04 -58.45 -2.64
C ILE A 5 46.74 -57.19 -1.79
N ALA A 6 46.63 -57.37 -0.45
CA ALA A 6 46.95 -56.48 0.70
C ALA A 6 46.37 -55.04 0.80
N ALA A 7 45.67 -54.68 1.88
CA ALA A 7 46.09 -54.40 3.28
C ALA A 7 46.49 -52.94 3.52
N GLY A 8 46.00 -52.33 4.61
CA GLY A 8 46.47 -51.02 5.07
C GLY A 8 45.55 -50.32 6.06
N VAL A 9 45.73 -50.63 7.34
CA VAL A 9 45.14 -49.99 8.53
C VAL A 9 45.81 -48.62 8.79
N SER A 10 45.08 -47.61 9.29
CA SER A 10 45.40 -46.93 10.57
C SER A 10 44.52 -45.70 10.88
N VAL A 11 44.00 -45.73 12.11
CA VAL A 11 43.39 -44.64 12.86
C VAL A 11 44.50 -43.80 13.50
N THR A 12 44.33 -42.49 13.65
CA THR A 12 45.00 -41.73 14.71
C THR A 12 44.10 -40.64 15.28
N THR A 13 43.66 -40.90 16.51
CA THR A 13 43.11 -39.96 17.48
C THR A 13 44.26 -39.34 18.27
N THR A 14 44.29 -38.02 18.43
CA THR A 14 44.95 -37.27 19.54
C THR A 14 44.42 -35.83 19.47
N SER A 15 44.34 -34.98 20.49
CA SER A 15 44.28 -35.05 21.95
C SER A 15 44.00 -33.60 22.38
N PHE A 16 43.23 -33.42 23.46
CA PHE A 16 43.14 -32.17 24.23
C PHE A 16 44.53 -31.71 24.74
N PRO A 17 44.62 -30.44 25.13
CA PRO A 17 45.01 -30.16 26.51
C PRO A 17 44.02 -29.24 27.24
N SER A 18 44.03 -29.40 28.56
CA SER A 18 43.20 -28.74 29.54
C SER A 18 44.10 -27.95 30.51
N ILE A 19 43.45 -27.12 31.34
CA ILE A 19 43.88 -26.57 32.64
C ILE A 19 44.68 -25.24 32.62
N HIS A 20 44.06 -24.15 33.09
CA HIS A 20 44.36 -23.60 34.42
C HIS A 20 43.32 -22.60 34.95
N SER A 21 43.20 -22.64 36.28
CA SER A 21 42.26 -21.98 37.20
C SER A 21 42.82 -20.67 37.78
N ALA A 22 41.94 -19.71 38.09
CA ALA A 22 42.04 -18.71 39.17
C ALA A 22 40.65 -18.03 39.30
N HIS A 23 39.77 -18.33 40.25
CA HIS A 23 39.73 -18.05 41.69
C HIS A 23 39.74 -16.56 42.10
N GLN A 24 38.66 -16.19 42.83
CA GLN A 24 38.51 -15.09 43.82
C GLN A 24 38.48 -13.64 43.31
N SER A 25 37.81 -12.67 43.93
CA SER A 25 36.90 -12.56 45.10
C SER A 25 36.57 -11.06 45.22
N GLY A 26 35.43 -10.72 45.83
CA GLY A 26 35.42 -9.62 46.81
C GLY A 26 34.85 -8.27 46.38
N ASP A 27 33.77 -7.93 47.07
CA ASP A 27 33.58 -6.65 47.76
C ASP A 27 33.00 -5.45 47.02
N SER A 28 31.66 -5.43 47.08
CA SER A 28 30.88 -4.35 47.71
C SER A 28 31.70 -3.29 48.43
N VAL A 29 31.69 -2.07 47.90
CA VAL A 29 31.97 -0.86 48.68
C VAL A 29 30.79 0.09 48.51
N PHE A 30 29.99 0.17 49.58
CA PHE A 30 29.10 1.29 49.87
C PHE A 30 29.89 2.59 49.79
N LYS A 31 29.45 3.52 48.94
CA LYS A 31 29.81 4.93 49.03
C LYS A 31 28.55 5.76 49.23
N THR A 32 28.35 6.16 50.47
CA THR A 32 27.50 7.26 50.90
C THR A 32 28.09 8.59 50.45
N ALA A 33 27.30 9.40 49.76
CA ALA A 33 27.44 10.86 49.65
C ALA A 33 26.04 11.41 49.30
N SER A 34 25.30 11.85 50.32
CA SER A 34 25.16 13.25 50.73
C SER A 34 24.26 14.04 49.78
N ALA A 35 23.06 14.33 50.27
CA ALA A 35 22.09 15.21 49.67
C ALA A 35 22.63 16.65 49.67
N GLU A 36 22.59 17.31 48.51
CA GLU A 36 22.66 18.76 48.44
C GLU A 36 21.41 19.29 47.72
N THR A 37 20.76 20.22 48.41
CA THR A 37 19.48 20.81 48.06
C THR A 37 19.69 21.94 47.07
N ALA A 38 19.09 21.86 45.88
CA ALA A 38 18.84 23.03 45.05
C ALA A 38 17.44 22.94 44.42
N ARG A 39 16.68 24.01 44.63
CA ARG A 39 15.23 24.14 44.43
C ARG A 39 14.87 24.37 42.96
N SER A 40 13.69 23.84 42.60
CA SER A 40 12.68 24.50 41.77
C SER A 40 13.02 24.84 40.31
N ALA A 41 12.85 23.86 39.42
CA ALA A 41 12.12 23.99 38.15
C ALA A 41 12.03 22.59 37.54
N GLY A 42 10.83 22.01 37.50
CA GLY A 42 10.61 20.67 36.96
C GLY A 42 10.77 20.65 35.45
N VAL A 43 11.99 20.44 34.97
CA VAL A 43 12.29 20.04 33.59
C VAL A 43 12.85 18.63 33.65
N VAL A 44 12.00 17.64 33.38
CA VAL A 44 12.43 16.25 33.21
C VAL A 44 12.93 16.10 31.78
N ARG A 45 14.24 16.01 31.61
CA ARG A 45 14.88 15.74 30.32
C ARG A 45 14.80 14.22 30.06
N VAL A 46 13.80 13.77 29.30
CA VAL A 46 13.64 12.35 28.92
C VAL A 46 14.41 12.10 27.63
N VAL A 47 15.54 11.40 27.73
CA VAL A 47 16.23 10.79 26.59
C VAL A 47 15.52 9.46 26.30
N TRP A 48 14.97 9.31 25.11
CA TRP A 48 14.37 8.06 24.67
C TRP A 48 15.48 7.09 24.26
N ASP A 49 15.99 6.31 25.20
CA ASP A 49 16.74 5.09 24.88
C ASP A 49 15.77 3.90 24.82
N ARG A 50 16.01 2.98 23.87
CA ARG A 50 15.10 1.87 23.58
C ARG A 50 15.06 0.90 24.75
N GLY A 51 13.91 0.85 25.42
CA GLY A 51 13.45 -0.31 26.18
C GLY A 51 13.75 -0.29 27.68
N LYS A 52 12.92 0.43 28.46
CA LYS A 52 12.53 0.03 29.82
C LYS A 52 11.30 0.81 30.29
N VAL A 53 10.23 0.11 30.65
CA VAL A 53 9.04 0.71 31.28
C VAL A 53 9.30 0.82 32.77
N ILE A 54 9.30 2.04 33.30
CA ILE A 54 9.33 2.30 34.74
C ILE A 54 8.10 3.15 35.07
N SER A 55 7.15 2.55 35.78
CA SER A 55 5.98 3.22 36.35
C SER A 55 6.28 3.73 37.76
N SER A 56 6.01 5.01 38.02
CA SER A 56 5.45 5.61 39.28
C SER A 56 5.98 7.05 39.53
N PRO A 57 5.37 7.87 40.41
CA PRO A 57 3.95 8.00 40.77
C PRO A 57 3.41 9.46 40.63
N THR A 58 2.09 9.54 40.45
CA THR A 58 1.14 10.67 40.56
C THR A 58 1.64 12.10 40.86
N CYS A 59 1.41 13.01 39.90
CA CYS A 59 1.27 14.45 40.14
C CYS A 59 0.04 15.01 39.40
N ARG A 60 -0.92 15.46 40.22
CA ARG A 60 -2.07 16.36 39.97
C ARG A 60 -2.50 16.53 38.51
N MET A 61 -3.62 15.89 38.18
CA MET A 61 -4.33 16.02 36.90
C MET A 61 -4.69 17.48 36.65
N SER A 62 -3.88 18.13 35.82
CA SER A 62 -4.39 19.16 34.93
C SER A 62 -4.83 18.38 33.70
N ASP A 63 -6.11 18.43 33.31
CA ASP A 63 -6.69 17.73 32.15
C ASP A 63 -6.16 18.27 30.81
N GLY A 64 -4.84 18.43 30.69
CA GLY A 64 -4.19 18.86 29.48
C GLY A 64 -4.21 17.75 28.45
N LYS A 65 -4.47 18.13 27.20
CA LYS A 65 -4.43 17.21 26.08
C LYS A 65 -2.95 16.83 25.83
N PRO A 66 -2.60 15.53 25.85
CA PRO A 66 -1.26 15.11 25.47
C PRO A 66 -1.13 15.28 23.95
N CYS A 67 -0.02 15.85 23.51
CA CYS A 67 0.29 16.19 22.12
C CYS A 67 1.76 15.89 21.84
N LYS A 68 2.11 15.69 20.57
CA LYS A 68 3.50 15.59 20.13
C LYS A 68 3.83 16.79 19.27
N VAL A 69 4.99 17.39 19.46
CA VAL A 69 5.44 18.57 18.71
C VAL A 69 6.80 18.28 18.10
N CYS A 70 7.00 18.61 16.84
CA CYS A 70 8.28 18.48 16.15
C CYS A 70 8.71 19.73 15.41
N ASN A 71 10.01 19.82 15.11
CA ASN A 71 10.58 20.86 14.26
C ASN A 71 10.39 20.56 12.77
N PHE A 72 10.65 21.56 11.92
CA PHE A 72 10.55 21.43 10.45
C PHE A 72 11.34 20.22 9.89
N THR A 73 12.52 19.90 10.44
CA THR A 73 13.34 18.76 9.99
C THR A 73 12.85 17.40 10.48
N ARG A 74 11.83 17.35 11.36
CA ARG A 74 11.31 16.14 12.02
C ARG A 74 12.35 15.35 12.83
N GLN A 75 13.55 15.90 13.05
CA GLN A 75 14.63 15.27 13.81
C GLN A 75 14.43 15.40 15.32
N GLN A 76 13.72 16.43 15.75
CA GLN A 76 13.39 16.67 17.16
C GLN A 76 11.88 16.53 17.34
N SER A 77 11.46 15.62 18.21
CA SER A 77 10.07 15.43 18.59
C SER A 77 9.93 15.37 20.10
N ILE A 78 8.99 16.14 20.65
CA ILE A 78 8.80 16.35 22.07
C ILE A 78 7.34 16.08 22.41
N GLY A 79 7.09 15.28 23.45
CA GLY A 79 5.76 15.10 24.00
C GLY A 79 5.42 16.24 24.94
N LEU A 80 4.29 16.91 24.73
CA LEU A 80 3.81 18.02 25.53
C LEU A 80 2.39 17.76 26.01
N VAL A 81 2.03 18.40 27.12
CA VAL A 81 0.66 18.43 27.61
C VAL A 81 0.23 19.88 27.61
N ALA A 82 -0.81 20.20 26.83
CA ALA A 82 -1.31 21.55 26.63
C ALA A 82 -2.85 21.58 26.61
N LEU A 83 -3.43 22.53 27.34
CA LEU A 83 -4.87 22.78 27.41
C LEU A 83 -5.34 23.64 26.24
N SER A 84 -4.48 24.54 25.75
CA SER A 84 -4.77 25.44 24.62
C SER A 84 -3.71 25.42 23.52
N LEU A 85 -4.09 25.89 22.34
CA LEU A 85 -3.19 26.08 21.20
C LEU A 85 -2.09 27.10 21.52
N ASP A 86 -2.41 28.16 22.27
CA ASP A 86 -1.41 29.16 22.70
C ASP A 86 -0.43 28.58 23.70
N GLU A 87 -0.90 27.70 24.59
CA GLU A 87 -0.04 26.96 25.51
C GLU A 87 0.86 25.98 24.76
N LEU A 88 0.33 25.29 23.74
CA LEU A 88 1.11 24.43 22.84
C LEU A 88 2.19 25.23 22.09
N LYS A 89 1.85 26.41 21.56
CA LYS A 89 2.81 27.32 20.90
C LYS A 89 3.89 27.80 21.86
N THR A 90 3.52 28.14 23.08
CA THR A 90 4.48 28.67 24.08
C THR A 90 5.43 27.57 24.55
N LYS A 91 4.91 26.44 25.02
CA LYS A 91 5.71 25.29 25.45
C LYS A 91 6.50 24.67 24.31
N GLY A 92 5.89 24.58 23.11
CA GLY A 92 6.54 24.07 21.90
C GLY A 92 7.75 24.91 21.50
N ARG A 93 7.63 26.24 21.54
CA ARG A 93 8.76 27.15 21.26
C ARG A 93 9.89 27.01 22.27
N GLU A 94 9.56 26.98 23.55
CA GLU A 94 10.55 26.81 24.62
C GLU A 94 11.32 25.49 24.48
N CYS A 95 10.60 24.39 24.23
CA CYS A 95 11.19 23.06 24.12
C CYS A 95 11.98 22.84 22.81
N LEU A 96 11.58 23.48 21.70
CA LEU A 96 12.30 23.42 20.43
C LEU A 96 13.41 24.48 20.30
N GLY A 97 13.58 25.35 21.29
CA GLY A 97 14.63 26.39 21.29
C GLY A 97 14.36 27.54 20.31
N PHE A 98 13.11 27.78 19.93
CA PHE A 98 12.75 28.94 19.11
C PHE A 98 12.77 30.24 19.92
N SER A 99 13.14 31.34 19.29
CA SER A 99 13.12 32.66 19.95
C SER A 99 11.69 33.03 20.35
N PRO A 100 11.46 33.54 21.58
CA PRO A 100 10.11 33.83 22.09
C PRO A 100 9.37 34.92 21.29
N SER A 101 10.09 35.76 20.56
CA SER A 101 9.56 36.82 19.69
C SER A 101 9.29 36.37 18.25
N ALA A 102 9.67 35.17 17.84
CA ALA A 102 9.43 34.71 16.48
C ALA A 102 7.97 34.25 16.30
N PRO A 103 7.29 34.66 15.22
CA PRO A 103 6.00 34.09 14.85
C PRO A 103 6.20 32.63 14.43
N VAL A 104 5.33 31.76 14.93
CA VAL A 104 5.36 30.33 14.64
C VAL A 104 3.99 29.87 14.20
N THR A 105 3.96 29.17 13.07
CA THR A 105 2.77 28.53 12.52
C THR A 105 2.71 27.08 13.01
N VAL A 106 1.54 26.65 13.47
CA VAL A 106 1.32 25.27 13.91
C VAL A 106 0.61 24.55 12.78
N VAL A 107 1.15 23.42 12.33
CA VAL A 107 0.54 22.57 11.32
C VAL A 107 0.46 21.13 11.81
N LEU A 108 -0.43 20.33 11.23
CA LEU A 108 -0.44 18.88 11.42
C LEU A 108 0.77 18.26 10.70
N GLU A 109 1.42 17.32 11.37
CA GLU A 109 2.61 16.68 10.82
C GLU A 109 2.29 15.75 9.63
N ASP A 110 1.10 15.15 9.62
CA ASP A 110 0.68 14.14 8.66
C ASP A 110 0.36 14.71 7.28
N ASP A 111 -0.37 15.83 7.20
CA ASP A 111 -0.92 16.38 5.96
C ASP A 111 -0.59 17.87 5.73
N GLY A 112 0.00 18.54 6.72
CA GLY A 112 0.36 19.96 6.63
C GLY A 112 -0.80 20.92 6.85
N THR A 113 -1.96 20.43 7.29
CA THR A 113 -3.12 21.28 7.62
C THR A 113 -2.74 22.28 8.70
N ILE A 114 -2.99 23.57 8.44
CA ILE A 114 -2.67 24.66 9.37
C ILE A 114 -3.69 24.67 10.51
N VAL A 115 -3.21 24.74 11.75
CA VAL A 115 -4.02 24.76 12.97
C VAL A 115 -3.94 26.15 13.60
N GLU A 116 -4.93 26.99 13.30
CA GLU A 116 -5.04 28.35 13.85
C GLU A 116 -6.15 28.48 14.90
N ASP A 117 -7.19 27.64 14.81
CA ASP A 117 -8.36 27.70 15.66
C ASP A 117 -8.28 26.80 16.90
N GLN A 118 -8.61 27.36 18.06
CA GLN A 118 -8.67 26.61 19.32
C GLN A 118 -9.69 25.46 19.27
N ALA A 119 -10.84 25.68 18.63
CA ALA A 119 -11.89 24.66 18.48
C ALA A 119 -11.37 23.45 17.67
N TYR A 120 -10.67 23.71 16.57
CA TYR A 120 -10.06 22.66 15.74
C TYR A 120 -9.01 21.88 16.53
N TYR A 121 -8.12 22.58 17.25
CA TYR A 121 -7.12 21.95 18.11
C TYR A 121 -7.75 20.97 19.12
N LEU A 122 -8.87 21.33 19.76
CA LEU A 122 -9.52 20.48 20.76
C LEU A 122 -10.16 19.23 20.15
N CYS A 123 -10.75 19.33 18.95
CA CYS A 123 -11.39 18.22 18.25
C CYS A 123 -10.43 17.13 17.76
N LEU A 124 -9.14 17.43 17.60
CA LEU A 124 -8.14 16.45 17.17
C LEU A 124 -8.01 15.30 18.21
N PRO A 125 -7.52 14.12 17.83
CA PRO A 125 -7.23 13.07 18.80
C PRO A 125 -6.18 13.45 19.86
N SER A 126 -6.15 12.73 20.97
CA SER A 126 -5.02 12.77 21.91
C SER A 126 -3.76 12.21 21.23
N ASN A 127 -2.59 12.75 21.58
CA ASN A 127 -1.28 12.43 21.00
C ASN A 127 -1.11 12.78 19.51
N THR A 128 -1.95 13.64 18.94
CA THR A 128 -1.75 14.20 17.60
C THR A 128 -0.38 14.86 17.50
N LYS A 129 0.29 14.66 16.36
CA LYS A 129 1.61 15.21 16.07
C LYS A 129 1.47 16.52 15.30
N PHE A 130 1.95 17.57 15.92
CA PHE A 130 2.03 18.91 15.36
C PHE A 130 3.47 19.21 14.96
N MET A 131 3.61 20.09 13.98
CA MET A 131 4.88 20.67 13.56
C MET A 131 4.80 22.18 13.75
N LEU A 132 5.83 22.75 14.37
CA LEU A 132 5.98 24.19 14.52
C LEU A 132 6.93 24.70 13.44
N LEU A 133 6.45 25.63 12.61
CA LEU A 133 7.18 26.22 11.49
C LEU A 133 7.46 27.70 11.76
N GLN A 134 8.68 28.14 11.47
CA GLN A 134 9.04 29.56 11.45
C GLN A 134 8.65 30.23 10.13
N GLN A 135 8.67 31.56 10.07
CA GLN A 135 8.22 32.37 8.91
C GLN A 135 8.87 32.02 7.55
N LYS A 136 9.98 31.27 7.53
CA LYS A 136 10.68 30.83 6.32
C LYS A 136 10.60 29.33 6.05
N GLU A 137 9.90 28.58 6.90
CA GLU A 137 9.75 27.14 6.80
C GLU A 137 8.35 26.81 6.28
N ALA A 138 8.26 25.86 5.35
CA ALA A 138 6.99 25.39 4.80
C ALA A 138 6.86 23.90 5.07
N TRP A 139 5.67 23.41 5.41
CA TRP A 139 5.47 21.98 5.58
C TRP A 139 5.79 21.25 4.27
N SER A 140 6.55 20.16 4.37
CA SER A 140 6.78 19.25 3.26
C SER A 140 6.31 17.84 3.65
N PRO A 141 5.68 17.09 2.73
CA PRO A 141 5.37 15.68 2.96
C PRO A 141 6.61 14.91 3.39
N VAL A 142 6.44 13.93 4.28
CA VAL A 142 7.54 13.00 4.54
C VAL A 142 7.82 12.28 3.23
N ARG A 143 9.01 12.48 2.64
CA ARG A 143 9.55 11.52 1.66
C ARG A 143 9.87 10.25 2.44
N ARG A 144 8.84 9.51 2.81
CA ARG A 144 9.02 8.11 3.11
C ARG A 144 9.36 7.50 1.76
N MET A 145 10.56 6.96 1.67
CA MET A 145 10.88 6.00 0.62
C MET A 145 10.19 4.68 1.00
N ASP A 146 8.88 4.72 1.22
CA ASP A 146 8.03 3.56 1.47
C ASP A 146 7.21 3.26 0.22
N GLY A 147 7.91 3.14 -0.91
CA GLY A 147 7.57 2.24 -2.02
C GLY A 147 6.12 2.15 -2.52
N GLY A 148 5.27 3.17 -2.34
CA GLY A 148 3.84 3.03 -2.65
C GLY A 148 3.10 4.28 -3.11
N THR A 149 3.50 5.49 -2.72
CA THR A 149 2.74 6.73 -3.03
C THR A 149 3.54 7.78 -3.82
N ALA A 150 4.80 7.49 -4.17
CA ALA A 150 5.69 8.41 -4.90
C ALA A 150 5.25 8.73 -6.35
N TRP A 151 4.31 7.98 -6.93
CA TRP A 151 3.84 8.20 -8.30
C TRP A 151 2.89 9.41 -8.45
N MET A 152 2.25 9.84 -7.36
CA MET A 152 1.26 10.93 -7.42
C MET A 152 1.88 12.33 -7.29
N ALA A 153 3.16 12.44 -6.89
CA ALA A 153 3.83 13.72 -6.67
C ALA A 153 4.71 14.19 -7.85
N ARG A 154 4.81 13.40 -8.94
CA ARG A 154 5.67 13.75 -10.09
C ARG A 154 4.98 14.58 -11.16
N ASP A 155 3.65 14.70 -11.13
CA ASP A 155 2.89 15.34 -12.23
C ASP A 155 2.67 16.85 -12.08
N SER A 156 3.44 17.50 -11.21
CA SER A 156 3.42 18.96 -11.13
C SER A 156 4.84 19.47 -10.92
N VAL A 157 5.35 20.14 -11.95
CA VAL A 157 6.61 20.88 -12.04
C VAL A 157 7.90 20.06 -12.21
N MET A 158 8.09 19.45 -13.39
CA MET A 158 9.44 19.36 -13.95
C MET A 158 9.51 20.12 -15.27
N LEU A 159 10.12 21.30 -15.17
CA LEU A 159 10.68 22.07 -16.25
C LEU A 159 11.55 21.15 -17.11
N GLU A 160 11.13 20.96 -18.36
CA GLU A 160 11.86 20.30 -19.41
C GLU A 160 13.21 21.04 -19.60
N THR A 161 14.28 20.48 -19.03
CA THR A 161 15.64 20.85 -19.42
C THR A 161 16.16 19.71 -20.26
N ASP A 162 16.02 19.90 -21.57
CA ASP A 162 16.69 19.14 -22.60
C ASP A 162 18.20 19.19 -22.37
N SER A 163 18.80 18.02 -22.14
CA SER A 163 20.24 17.84 -22.24
C SER A 163 20.52 16.54 -22.96
N VAL A 164 20.56 16.63 -24.28
CA VAL A 164 21.14 15.62 -25.16
C VAL A 164 22.67 15.56 -24.99
N ASP A 165 23.12 14.33 -24.72
CA ASP A 165 24.42 13.70 -24.92
C ASP A 165 25.70 14.28 -24.27
N ALA A 166 26.38 13.45 -23.47
CA ALA A 166 27.85 13.42 -23.36
C ALA A 166 28.35 12.19 -22.55
N SER A 167 28.59 11.09 -23.27
CA SER A 167 29.76 10.20 -23.15
C SER A 167 30.58 10.21 -21.82
N SER A 168 30.49 9.12 -21.05
CA SER A 168 31.60 8.60 -20.21
C SER A 168 31.22 7.24 -19.59
N GLY A 169 31.73 6.15 -20.19
CA GLY A 169 31.43 4.76 -19.85
C GLY A 169 31.93 4.25 -18.48
N ALA A 170 32.08 5.11 -17.48
CA ALA A 170 32.49 4.72 -16.12
C ALA A 170 31.42 4.99 -15.05
N ALA A 171 30.53 5.97 -15.24
CA ALA A 171 29.48 6.29 -14.26
C ALA A 171 28.23 5.41 -14.41
N ALA A 172 27.87 5.02 -15.64
CA ALA A 172 26.80 4.06 -15.91
C ALA A 172 27.20 2.60 -15.59
N ALA A 173 28.51 2.30 -15.59
CA ALA A 173 29.02 0.98 -15.22
C ALA A 173 28.87 0.69 -13.71
N ALA A 174 28.68 1.72 -12.89
CA ALA A 174 28.43 1.58 -11.45
C ALA A 174 26.94 1.31 -11.16
N SER A 175 26.01 1.91 -11.92
CA SER A 175 24.57 1.83 -11.62
C SER A 175 23.98 0.43 -11.82
N TRP A 176 24.31 -0.26 -12.93
CA TRP A 176 23.76 -1.60 -13.18
C TRP A 176 24.37 -2.68 -12.29
N ARG A 177 25.61 -2.51 -11.83
CA ARG A 177 26.26 -3.47 -10.91
C ARG A 177 25.59 -3.45 -9.54
N ASP A 178 25.21 -2.28 -9.04
CA ASP A 178 24.44 -2.14 -7.81
C ASP A 178 23.03 -2.73 -7.94
N LEU A 179 22.41 -2.59 -9.13
CA LEU A 179 21.13 -3.24 -9.46
C LEU A 179 21.28 -4.77 -9.48
N ALA A 180 22.33 -5.29 -10.11
CA ALA A 180 22.62 -6.71 -10.14
C ALA A 180 22.90 -7.27 -8.74
N GLN A 181 23.62 -6.53 -7.89
CA GLN A 181 23.84 -6.93 -6.48
C GLN A 181 22.53 -6.98 -5.68
N ARG A 182 21.60 -6.04 -5.89
CA ARG A 182 20.27 -6.09 -5.25
C ARG A 182 19.47 -7.32 -5.67
N VAL A 183 19.46 -7.63 -6.96
CA VAL A 183 18.79 -8.84 -7.49
C VAL A 183 19.47 -10.12 -6.97
N LYS A 184 20.80 -10.12 -6.84
CA LYS A 184 21.56 -11.24 -6.25
C LYS A 184 21.22 -11.47 -4.78
N GLN A 185 21.04 -10.40 -4.01
CA GLN A 185 20.71 -10.50 -2.59
C GLN A 185 19.29 -11.03 -2.38
N ASP A 186 18.34 -10.52 -3.16
CA ASP A 186 16.96 -10.98 -3.17
C ASP A 186 16.31 -10.67 -4.53
N VAL A 187 15.84 -11.72 -5.21
CA VAL A 187 15.19 -11.63 -6.53
C VAL A 187 13.87 -10.86 -6.43
N ALA A 188 13.22 -10.82 -5.26
CA ALA A 188 11.99 -10.05 -5.05
C ALA A 188 12.18 -8.54 -5.25
N ASN A 189 13.41 -8.03 -5.15
CA ASN A 189 13.71 -6.62 -5.40
C ASN A 189 13.31 -6.18 -6.82
N VAL A 190 13.24 -7.09 -7.78
CA VAL A 190 12.77 -6.82 -9.16
C VAL A 190 11.39 -6.14 -9.16
N ILE A 191 10.51 -6.45 -8.20
CA ILE A 191 9.17 -5.87 -8.09
C ILE A 191 9.22 -4.36 -7.79
N LEU A 192 10.21 -3.93 -7.01
CA LEU A 192 10.35 -2.54 -6.53
C LEU A 192 11.21 -1.68 -7.46
N MET A 193 11.90 -2.29 -8.41
CA MET A 193 12.76 -1.59 -9.36
C MET A 193 11.93 -0.83 -10.40
N SER A 194 12.47 0.31 -10.86
CA SER A 194 11.84 1.04 -11.95
C SER A 194 12.00 0.28 -13.28
N GLU A 195 11.11 0.56 -14.23
CA GLU A 195 11.16 -0.06 -15.56
C GLU A 195 12.49 0.22 -16.28
N GLY A 196 12.98 1.46 -16.18
CA GLY A 196 14.28 1.84 -16.73
C GLY A 196 15.44 1.09 -16.09
N ASP A 197 15.42 0.89 -14.76
CA ASP A 197 16.44 0.10 -14.06
C ASP A 197 16.44 -1.36 -14.51
N LEU A 198 15.24 -1.96 -14.69
CA LEU A 198 15.12 -3.31 -15.21
C LEU A 198 15.63 -3.41 -16.65
N GLN A 199 15.32 -2.43 -17.50
CA GLN A 199 15.85 -2.35 -18.86
C GLN A 199 17.38 -2.30 -18.86
N THR A 200 17.99 -1.54 -17.94
CA THR A 200 19.46 -1.52 -17.84
C THR A 200 20.07 -2.88 -17.51
N LEU A 201 19.39 -3.75 -16.74
CA LEU A 201 19.87 -5.11 -16.46
C LEU A 201 19.70 -6.06 -17.65
N VAL A 202 18.64 -5.86 -18.44
CA VAL A 202 18.40 -6.64 -19.66
C VAL A 202 19.43 -6.30 -20.74
N ASP A 203 19.77 -5.01 -20.90
CA ASP A 203 20.68 -4.54 -21.93
C ASP A 203 22.16 -4.90 -21.69
N VAL A 204 22.50 -5.33 -20.47
CA VAL A 204 23.87 -5.74 -20.12
C VAL A 204 24.20 -7.09 -20.79
N PRO A 205 25.41 -7.25 -21.37
CA PRO A 205 25.83 -8.54 -21.91
C PRO A 205 25.75 -9.67 -20.88
N CYS A 206 25.15 -10.80 -21.26
CA CYS A 206 24.87 -11.94 -20.36
C CYS A 206 26.11 -12.41 -19.58
N LEU A 207 27.28 -12.44 -20.23
CA LEU A 207 28.56 -12.83 -19.62
C LEU A 207 28.98 -11.90 -18.48
N GLU A 208 28.81 -10.58 -18.66
CA GLU A 208 29.17 -9.60 -17.64
C GLU A 208 28.20 -9.65 -16.46
N LEU A 209 26.91 -9.80 -16.74
CA LEU A 209 25.90 -9.93 -15.70
C LEU A 209 26.07 -11.24 -14.92
N ALA A 210 26.41 -12.34 -15.59
CA ALA A 210 26.68 -13.63 -14.95
C ALA A 210 27.86 -13.54 -13.99
N SER A 211 28.93 -12.85 -14.39
CA SER A 211 30.09 -12.61 -13.54
C SER A 211 29.75 -11.77 -12.29
N ALA A 212 28.87 -10.77 -12.43
CA ALA A 212 28.46 -9.91 -11.32
C ALA A 212 27.50 -10.63 -10.34
N LEU A 213 26.55 -11.40 -10.88
CA LEU A 213 25.61 -12.20 -10.08
C LEU A 213 26.28 -13.43 -9.45
N GLY A 214 27.35 -13.94 -10.07
CA GLY A 214 27.97 -15.22 -9.69
C GLY A 214 27.11 -16.42 -10.09
N PHE A 215 26.30 -16.26 -11.15
CA PHE A 215 25.44 -17.31 -11.70
C PHE A 215 26.09 -17.95 -12.92
N GLN A 216 25.59 -19.12 -13.32
CA GLN A 216 25.95 -19.70 -14.60
C GLN A 216 25.32 -18.87 -15.73
N GLU A 217 26.01 -18.71 -16.86
CA GLU A 217 25.54 -17.94 -18.02
C GLU A 217 24.11 -18.34 -18.45
N LYS A 218 23.79 -19.65 -18.44
CA LYS A 218 22.44 -20.14 -18.73
C LYS A 218 21.38 -19.58 -17.79
N GLN A 219 21.65 -19.57 -16.48
CA GLN A 219 20.72 -19.05 -15.47
C GLN A 219 20.56 -17.53 -15.57
N THR A 220 21.65 -16.82 -15.88
CA THR A 220 21.61 -15.38 -16.13
C THR A 220 20.80 -15.05 -17.37
N LYS A 221 20.92 -15.85 -18.44
CA LYS A 221 20.13 -15.69 -19.64
C LYS A 221 18.63 -15.92 -19.36
N GLU A 222 18.29 -16.99 -18.65
CA GLU A 222 16.92 -17.26 -18.21
C GLU A 222 16.38 -16.08 -17.38
N LEU A 223 17.18 -15.52 -16.46
CA LEU A 223 16.79 -14.34 -15.69
C LEU A 223 16.52 -13.12 -16.60
N GLN A 224 17.40 -12.83 -17.57
CA GLN A 224 17.20 -11.72 -18.51
C GLN A 224 15.93 -11.91 -19.35
N GLU A 225 15.65 -13.14 -19.79
CA GLU A 225 14.40 -13.47 -20.49
C GLU A 225 13.16 -13.26 -19.61
N GLN A 226 13.23 -13.62 -18.31
CA GLN A 226 12.15 -13.35 -17.37
C GLN A 226 11.96 -11.84 -17.12
N LEU A 227 13.04 -11.08 -17.01
CA LEU A 227 12.98 -9.62 -16.85
C LEU A 227 12.38 -8.94 -18.09
N GLN A 228 12.80 -9.35 -19.29
CA GLN A 228 12.21 -8.87 -20.55
C GLN A 228 10.72 -9.21 -20.61
N GLY A 229 10.33 -10.45 -20.31
CA GLY A 229 8.91 -10.84 -20.30
C GLY A 229 8.07 -10.07 -19.26
N PHE A 230 8.67 -9.62 -18.16
CA PHE A 230 8.00 -8.74 -17.19
C PHE A 230 7.82 -7.32 -17.74
N LEU A 231 8.82 -6.77 -18.44
CA LEU A 231 8.72 -5.49 -19.13
C LEU A 231 7.65 -5.51 -20.22
N ASP A 232 7.64 -6.56 -21.05
CA ASP A 232 6.66 -6.72 -22.13
C ASP A 232 5.22 -6.76 -21.60
N ARG A 233 4.99 -7.48 -20.49
CA ARG A 233 3.67 -7.53 -19.84
C ARG A 233 3.22 -6.17 -19.32
N LYS A 234 4.12 -5.39 -18.73
CA LYS A 234 3.80 -4.03 -18.28
C LYS A 234 3.43 -3.12 -19.44
N GLU A 235 4.13 -3.23 -20.56
CA GLU A 235 3.81 -2.48 -21.77
C GLU A 235 2.47 -2.93 -22.38
N GLU A 236 2.18 -4.24 -22.40
CA GLU A 236 0.88 -4.77 -22.82
C GLU A 236 -0.28 -4.22 -21.96
N GLU A 237 -0.10 -4.17 -20.64
CA GLU A 237 -1.08 -3.56 -19.72
C GLU A 237 -1.31 -2.07 -20.03
N ARG A 238 -0.23 -1.32 -20.32
CA ARG A 238 -0.32 0.10 -20.69
C ARG A 238 -1.11 0.28 -21.99
N GLN A 239 -0.81 -0.53 -23.00
CA GLN A 239 -1.51 -0.50 -24.29
C GLN A 239 -3.00 -0.85 -24.14
N SER A 240 -3.31 -1.88 -23.36
CA SER A 240 -4.68 -2.29 -23.06
C SER A 240 -5.47 -1.19 -22.35
N LYS A 241 -4.88 -0.56 -21.33
CA LYS A 241 -5.50 0.58 -20.63
C LYS A 241 -5.78 1.75 -21.57
N GLN A 242 -4.84 2.08 -22.45
CA GLN A 242 -5.01 3.16 -23.42
C GLN A 242 -6.15 2.87 -24.40
N LEU A 243 -6.26 1.63 -24.88
CA LEU A 243 -7.36 1.20 -25.75
C LEU A 243 -8.72 1.29 -25.04
N LEU A 244 -8.81 0.84 -23.79
CA LEU A 244 -10.04 0.92 -23.00
C LEU A 244 -10.47 2.36 -22.75
N GLN A 245 -9.52 3.26 -22.48
CA GLN A 245 -9.80 4.70 -22.33
C GLN A 245 -10.38 5.30 -23.62
N LEU A 246 -9.83 4.94 -24.78
CA LEU A 246 -10.37 5.37 -26.07
C LEU A 246 -11.79 4.83 -26.29
N TYR A 247 -12.06 3.57 -25.93
CA TYR A 247 -13.40 2.99 -26.03
C TYR A 247 -14.42 3.71 -25.14
N ILE A 248 -14.07 3.99 -23.87
CA ILE A 248 -14.92 4.74 -22.95
C ILE A 248 -15.20 6.14 -23.50
N LYS A 249 -14.15 6.85 -23.96
CA LYS A 249 -14.29 8.17 -24.56
C LYS A 249 -15.25 8.18 -25.75
N VAL A 250 -15.14 7.19 -26.65
CA VAL A 250 -16.05 7.04 -27.79
C VAL A 250 -17.49 6.76 -27.34
N MET A 251 -17.68 5.96 -26.28
CA MET A 251 -19.02 5.73 -25.72
C MET A 251 -19.63 6.99 -25.12
N GLU A 252 -18.83 7.79 -24.41
CA GLU A 252 -19.29 9.05 -23.81
C GLU A 252 -19.65 10.09 -24.88
N GLU A 253 -18.82 10.23 -25.92
CA GLU A 253 -19.09 11.10 -27.07
C GLU A 253 -20.33 10.65 -27.86
N GLY A 254 -20.50 9.34 -28.06
CA GLY A 254 -21.68 8.77 -28.72
C GLY A 254 -22.98 8.95 -27.91
N ASN A 255 -22.88 8.98 -26.57
CA ASN A 255 -24.01 9.24 -25.69
C ASN A 255 -24.35 10.74 -25.63
N ALA A 256 -23.34 11.62 -25.66
CA ALA A 256 -23.53 13.07 -25.75
C ALA A 256 -24.26 13.47 -27.04
N GLN A 257 -23.95 12.81 -28.17
CA GLN A 257 -24.65 13.05 -29.45
C GLN A 257 -26.11 12.57 -29.47
N GLN A 258 -26.51 11.63 -28.61
CA GLN A 258 -27.91 11.20 -28.47
C GLN A 258 -28.73 12.14 -27.56
N GLN A 259 -28.06 12.92 -26.71
CA GLN A 259 -28.69 13.83 -25.76
C GLN A 259 -29.02 15.20 -26.39
N GLU A 260 -28.27 15.64 -27.41
CA GLU A 260 -28.51 16.91 -28.11
C GLU A 260 -29.70 16.89 -29.10
N GLN A 261 -30.29 15.72 -29.42
CA GLN A 261 -31.46 15.63 -30.31
C GLN A 261 -32.82 15.57 -29.58
N SER A 262 -32.84 15.71 -28.25
CA SER A 262 -34.04 15.51 -27.43
C SER A 262 -34.38 16.71 -26.54
N GLU A 263 -34.32 17.95 -27.04
CA GLU A 263 -35.02 19.06 -26.38
C GLU A 263 -36.35 19.38 -27.07
N PRO A 264 -37.47 19.25 -26.34
CA PRO A 264 -38.52 20.24 -26.41
C PRO A 264 -38.74 20.88 -25.03
N SER A 265 -38.45 22.18 -24.97
CA SER A 265 -39.16 23.21 -24.22
C SER A 265 -40.34 22.73 -23.35
N GLN A 266 -40.21 22.80 -22.03
CA GLN A 266 -41.03 23.64 -21.14
C GLN A 266 -40.71 23.36 -19.67
N GLY A 267 -40.43 24.44 -18.93
CA GLY A 267 -40.14 24.39 -17.52
C GLY A 267 -41.36 24.04 -16.66
N VAL A 268 -41.12 23.18 -15.66
CA VAL A 268 -41.82 23.20 -14.39
C VAL A 268 -40.81 22.82 -13.31
N ALA A 269 -40.57 23.74 -12.38
CA ALA A 269 -39.81 23.50 -11.17
C ALA A 269 -40.50 22.41 -10.34
N ARG A 270 -39.82 21.29 -10.10
CA ARG A 270 -40.08 20.41 -8.97
C ARG A 270 -38.76 19.94 -8.37
N ASP A 271 -38.56 20.40 -7.14
CA ASP A 271 -37.78 19.78 -6.09
C ASP A 271 -37.98 18.26 -6.10
N VAL A 272 -36.91 17.49 -6.36
CA VAL A 272 -36.92 16.04 -6.16
C VAL A 272 -35.58 15.64 -5.55
N ASP A 273 -35.70 15.22 -4.30
CA ASP A 273 -34.71 14.56 -3.45
C ASP A 273 -33.91 13.49 -4.23
N VAL A 274 -32.61 13.44 -3.99
CA VAL A 274 -31.70 12.44 -4.56
C VAL A 274 -31.96 11.11 -3.86
N LEU A 275 -32.93 10.35 -4.38
CA LEU A 275 -33.01 8.92 -4.16
C LEU A 275 -32.32 8.23 -5.33
N ASP A 276 -31.17 7.60 -5.07
CA ASP A 276 -30.55 6.59 -5.95
C ASP A 276 -31.44 5.33 -5.92
N GLY A 277 -32.65 5.48 -6.46
CA GLY A 277 -33.60 4.40 -6.69
C GLY A 277 -33.39 3.91 -8.11
N VAL A 278 -32.74 2.75 -8.24
CA VAL A 278 -32.76 1.97 -9.49
C VAL A 278 -34.21 1.92 -9.98
N GLU A 279 -34.50 2.52 -11.12
CA GLU A 279 -35.82 2.41 -11.75
C GLU A 279 -36.04 0.94 -12.12
N VAL A 280 -36.72 0.21 -11.25
CA VAL A 280 -37.19 -1.14 -11.50
C VAL A 280 -38.53 -1.01 -12.22
N ASP A 281 -38.60 -1.53 -13.44
CA ASP A 281 -39.84 -1.56 -14.20
C ASP A 281 -40.89 -2.35 -13.39
N SER A 282 -41.94 -1.66 -12.95
CA SER A 282 -42.92 -2.19 -11.97
C SER A 282 -43.70 -3.40 -12.49
N ALA A 283 -43.73 -3.62 -13.80
CA ALA A 283 -44.35 -4.80 -14.41
C ALA A 283 -43.41 -6.02 -14.45
N SER A 284 -42.11 -5.79 -14.63
CA SER A 284 -41.14 -6.87 -14.87
C SER A 284 -40.25 -7.19 -13.67
N GLY A 285 -40.12 -6.29 -12.68
CA GLY A 285 -39.27 -6.50 -11.50
C GLY A 285 -37.77 -6.58 -11.83
N PHE A 286 -37.39 -6.31 -13.08
CA PHE A 286 -36.01 -6.29 -13.53
C PHE A 286 -35.54 -4.85 -13.70
N THR A 287 -34.26 -4.63 -13.46
CA THR A 287 -33.62 -3.37 -13.81
C THR A 287 -33.57 -3.21 -15.34
N SER A 288 -33.61 -1.97 -15.83
CA SER A 288 -33.44 -1.68 -17.26
C SER A 288 -32.16 -2.31 -17.83
N ARG A 289 -31.09 -2.33 -17.01
CA ARG A 289 -29.81 -2.99 -17.33
C ARG A 289 -29.97 -4.50 -17.54
N THR A 290 -30.67 -5.19 -16.65
CA THR A 290 -30.90 -6.65 -16.75
C THR A 290 -31.63 -7.00 -18.04
N LEU A 291 -32.64 -6.21 -18.43
CA LEU A 291 -33.38 -6.41 -19.68
C LEU A 291 -32.54 -6.13 -20.93
N MET A 292 -31.68 -5.10 -20.91
CA MET A 292 -30.73 -4.84 -22.01
C MET A 292 -29.74 -5.98 -22.20
N VAL A 293 -29.21 -6.53 -21.11
CA VAL A 293 -28.26 -7.66 -21.15
C VAL A 293 -28.95 -8.90 -21.72
N LEU A 294 -30.16 -9.22 -21.24
CA LEU A 294 -30.95 -10.36 -21.73
C LEU A 294 -31.28 -10.23 -23.22
N LYS A 295 -31.54 -9.02 -23.70
CA LYS A 295 -31.85 -8.75 -25.12
C LYS A 295 -30.61 -8.65 -26.02
N GLY A 296 -29.40 -8.77 -25.46
CA GLY A 296 -28.14 -8.74 -26.20
C GLY A 296 -27.93 -9.95 -27.13
N LYS A 297 -26.90 -9.88 -27.99
CA LYS A 297 -26.54 -10.94 -28.96
C LYS A 297 -25.57 -12.00 -28.42
N THR A 298 -25.04 -11.79 -27.22
CA THR A 298 -24.03 -12.63 -26.55
C THR A 298 -24.67 -13.42 -25.43
N SER A 299 -24.12 -14.57 -25.02
CA SER A 299 -24.53 -15.42 -23.87
C SER A 299 -24.91 -14.61 -22.62
N PRO A 300 -26.20 -14.21 -22.46
CA PRO A 300 -26.58 -13.25 -21.44
C PRO A 300 -26.49 -13.83 -20.02
N GLU A 301 -26.65 -15.15 -19.87
CA GLU A 301 -26.57 -15.89 -18.61
C GLU A 301 -25.24 -15.68 -17.87
N THR A 302 -24.15 -15.49 -18.61
CA THR A 302 -22.81 -15.32 -18.02
C THR A 302 -22.58 -13.91 -17.46
N ARG A 303 -23.36 -12.92 -17.90
CA ARG A 303 -23.15 -11.49 -17.58
C ARG A 303 -24.05 -10.97 -16.47
N LEU A 304 -24.93 -11.81 -15.97
CA LEU A 304 -25.90 -11.49 -14.93
C LEU A 304 -25.38 -11.86 -13.54
N SER A 305 -25.86 -11.14 -12.53
CA SER A 305 -25.58 -11.50 -11.14
C SER A 305 -26.28 -12.81 -10.76
N THR A 306 -25.82 -13.47 -9.70
CA THR A 306 -26.46 -14.70 -9.22
C THR A 306 -27.90 -14.44 -8.77
N GLU A 307 -28.18 -13.26 -8.21
CA GLU A 307 -29.53 -12.83 -7.80
C GLU A 307 -30.44 -12.60 -9.01
N ASP A 308 -29.95 -11.93 -10.05
CA ASP A 308 -30.68 -11.75 -11.31
C ASP A 308 -31.02 -13.10 -11.95
N LEU A 309 -30.05 -14.03 -11.99
CA LEU A 309 -30.26 -15.38 -12.52
C LEU A 309 -31.33 -16.14 -11.74
N GLN A 310 -31.33 -16.08 -10.41
CA GLN A 310 -32.37 -16.69 -9.57
C GLN A 310 -33.74 -16.09 -9.84
N LEU A 311 -33.83 -14.77 -9.98
CA LEU A 311 -35.08 -14.07 -10.27
C LEU A 311 -35.62 -14.47 -11.65
N ILE A 312 -34.76 -14.57 -12.67
CA ILE A 312 -35.13 -15.01 -14.03
C ILE A 312 -35.63 -16.45 -14.04
N VAL A 313 -34.91 -17.36 -13.40
CA VAL A 313 -35.28 -18.78 -13.32
C VAL A 313 -36.59 -18.96 -12.55
N THR A 314 -36.79 -18.21 -11.47
CA THR A 314 -38.01 -18.26 -10.64
C THR A 314 -39.22 -17.69 -11.38
N ARG A 315 -39.05 -16.60 -12.14
CA ARG A 315 -40.12 -15.98 -12.92
C ARG A 315 -40.50 -16.82 -14.15
N GLY A 316 -39.58 -17.61 -14.68
CA GLY A 316 -39.85 -18.70 -15.63
C GLY A 316 -40.70 -18.26 -16.82
N GLY A 317 -41.85 -18.91 -17.02
CA GLY A 317 -42.74 -18.70 -18.18
C GLY A 317 -43.26 -17.25 -18.36
N ALA A 318 -43.22 -16.41 -17.32
CA ALA A 318 -43.57 -14.99 -17.45
C ALA A 318 -42.49 -14.19 -18.22
N MET A 319 -41.29 -14.76 -18.43
CA MET A 319 -40.21 -14.14 -19.21
C MET A 319 -40.56 -13.96 -20.69
N GLU A 320 -41.51 -14.75 -21.22
CA GLU A 320 -41.96 -14.65 -22.61
C GLU A 320 -42.60 -13.27 -22.86
N GLN A 321 -43.46 -12.83 -21.92
CA GLN A 321 -44.14 -11.55 -21.97
C GLN A 321 -43.18 -10.37 -21.67
N VAL A 322 -42.24 -10.57 -20.75
CA VAL A 322 -41.25 -9.55 -20.36
C VAL A 322 -40.27 -9.24 -21.50
N LEU A 323 -39.78 -10.28 -22.19
CA LEU A 323 -38.81 -10.12 -23.26
C LEU A 323 -39.46 -9.84 -24.62
N GLY A 324 -40.75 -10.16 -24.77
CA GLY A 324 -41.48 -10.09 -26.04
C GLY A 324 -40.93 -11.07 -27.07
N TRP A 325 -40.42 -12.22 -26.60
CA TRP A 325 -39.81 -13.25 -27.43
C TRP A 325 -40.75 -14.43 -27.63
N ASP A 326 -40.49 -15.26 -28.64
CA ASP A 326 -41.22 -16.51 -28.80
C ASP A 326 -40.88 -17.49 -27.66
N LYS A 327 -41.82 -18.39 -27.37
CA LYS A 327 -41.68 -19.44 -26.36
C LYS A 327 -40.42 -20.30 -26.54
N GLY A 328 -40.05 -20.61 -27.78
CA GLY A 328 -38.88 -21.43 -28.08
C GLY A 328 -37.59 -20.74 -27.65
N ARG A 329 -37.39 -19.51 -28.11
CA ARG A 329 -36.23 -18.68 -27.75
C ARG A 329 -36.16 -18.39 -26.26
N THR A 330 -37.29 -18.07 -25.63
CA THR A 330 -37.36 -17.82 -24.19
C THR A 330 -37.01 -19.08 -23.38
N SER A 331 -37.47 -20.26 -23.81
CA SER A 331 -37.14 -21.52 -23.14
C SER A 331 -35.65 -21.89 -23.24
N LEU A 332 -35.02 -21.59 -24.38
CA LEU A 332 -33.58 -21.79 -24.56
C LEU A 332 -32.77 -20.89 -23.61
N LEU A 333 -33.18 -19.63 -23.50
CA LEU A 333 -32.57 -18.68 -22.58
C LEU A 333 -32.72 -19.14 -21.12
N LEU A 334 -33.93 -19.49 -20.69
CA LEU A 334 -34.20 -19.95 -19.32
C LEU A 334 -33.36 -21.17 -18.97
N ARG A 335 -33.22 -22.13 -19.90
CA ARG A 335 -32.36 -23.30 -19.72
C ARG A 335 -30.88 -22.93 -19.59
N ALA A 336 -30.40 -21.96 -20.36
CA ALA A 336 -29.03 -21.47 -20.26
C ALA A 336 -28.79 -20.76 -18.91
N CYS A 337 -29.74 -19.92 -18.47
CA CYS A 337 -29.70 -19.27 -17.17
C CYS A 337 -29.70 -20.27 -16.00
N ASP A 338 -30.52 -21.32 -16.08
CA ASP A 338 -30.61 -22.38 -15.06
C ASP A 338 -29.31 -23.21 -14.99
N ALA A 339 -28.74 -23.57 -16.14
CA ALA A 339 -27.47 -24.27 -16.21
C ALA A 339 -26.32 -23.44 -15.61
N GLU A 340 -26.27 -22.15 -15.93
CA GLU A 340 -25.25 -21.23 -15.41
C GLU A 340 -25.42 -20.99 -13.90
N LEU A 341 -26.66 -20.84 -13.41
CA LEU A 341 -26.95 -20.73 -11.99
C LEU A 341 -26.51 -21.99 -11.23
N THR A 342 -26.84 -23.16 -11.75
CA THR A 342 -26.44 -24.46 -11.17
C THR A 342 -24.92 -24.58 -11.10
N ARG A 343 -24.22 -24.20 -12.17
CA ARG A 343 -22.75 -24.19 -12.22
C ARG A 343 -22.15 -23.31 -11.12
N ARG A 344 -22.68 -22.09 -10.92
CA ARG A 344 -22.22 -21.17 -9.87
C ARG A 344 -22.47 -21.71 -8.47
N LEU A 345 -23.65 -22.29 -8.22
CA LEU A 345 -23.98 -22.88 -6.91
C LEU A 345 -23.07 -24.07 -6.59
N GLN A 346 -22.79 -24.94 -7.56
CA GLN A 346 -21.86 -26.06 -7.38
C GLN A 346 -20.44 -25.59 -7.06
N GLN A 347 -19.95 -24.52 -7.72
CA GLN A 347 -18.64 -23.95 -7.42
C GLN A 347 -18.56 -23.41 -5.99
N VAL A 348 -19.61 -22.71 -5.53
CA VAL A 348 -19.69 -22.22 -4.15
C VAL A 348 -19.70 -23.38 -3.15
N GLN A 349 -20.48 -24.43 -3.41
CA GLN A 349 -20.53 -25.61 -2.56
C GLN A 349 -19.19 -26.35 -2.49
N ALA A 350 -18.49 -26.50 -3.63
CA ALA A 350 -17.16 -27.09 -3.68
C ALA A 350 -16.15 -26.28 -2.86
N ALA A 351 -16.17 -24.96 -2.98
CA ALA A 351 -15.31 -24.06 -2.19
C ALA A 351 -15.59 -24.16 -0.69
N GLN A 352 -16.86 -24.22 -0.29
CA GLN A 352 -17.25 -24.41 1.11
C GLN A 352 -16.81 -25.78 1.67
N SER A 353 -16.90 -26.84 0.86
CA SER A 353 -16.42 -28.17 1.27
C SER A 353 -14.92 -28.18 1.54
N ILE A 354 -14.12 -27.50 0.70
CA ILE A 354 -12.67 -27.37 0.90
C ILE A 354 -12.38 -26.58 2.18
N ARG A 355 -13.11 -25.48 2.42
CA ARG A 355 -12.96 -24.67 3.63
C ARG A 355 -13.21 -25.50 4.89
N ASN A 356 -14.31 -26.26 4.92
CA ASN A 356 -14.67 -27.08 6.08
C ASN A 356 -13.72 -28.26 6.30
N SER A 357 -13.07 -28.79 5.25
CA SER A 357 -12.05 -29.83 5.40
C SER A 357 -10.68 -29.32 5.84
N THR A 358 -10.45 -28.00 5.78
CA THR A 358 -9.14 -27.38 6.11
C THR A 358 -9.14 -26.76 7.51
N GLU A 359 -10.26 -26.77 8.23
CA GLU A 359 -10.25 -26.48 9.66
C GLU A 359 -9.76 -27.73 10.41
N PRO A 360 -8.56 -27.71 11.03
CA PRO A 360 -8.11 -28.83 11.83
C PRO A 360 -9.06 -28.99 13.03
N ASP A 361 -9.48 -30.23 13.30
CA ASP A 361 -10.18 -30.64 14.54
C ASP A 361 -9.40 -30.12 15.76
N SER A 362 -9.79 -28.95 16.25
CA SER A 362 -9.42 -28.45 17.56
C SER A 362 -10.45 -28.97 18.55
N SER A 363 -10.42 -30.27 18.81
CA SER A 363 -11.18 -30.91 19.89
C SER A 363 -10.29 -31.89 20.65
N LEU A 364 -9.78 -31.37 21.78
CA LEU A 364 -9.39 -31.98 23.05
C LEU A 364 -8.62 -33.31 23.08
#